data_AF-A0A352D8N3-F1
#
_entry.id   AF-A0A352D8N3-F1
#
_cell.length_a   1.000
_cell.length_b   1.000
_cell.length_c   1.000
_cell.angle_alpha   90.00
_cell.angle_beta   90.00
_cell.angle_gamma   90.00
#
_symmetry.space_group_name_H-M   'P 1'
#
loop_
_entity.id
_entity.type
_entity.pdbx_description
1 polymer ?
#
loop_
_entity_poly.entity_id
_entity_poly.type
_entity_poly.pdbx_seq_one_letter_code
_entity_poly.pdbx_strand_id
1 'polypeptide(L)' 'MMEKPSAKPKCPNFSSGPCAKRPGWTVDALKNALVGRSHRSKEGKARLQEV' A
#
# COMPACT_ATOMS: atom_id res chain seq x y z
N MET A 1 30.41 -16.87 9.33
CA MET A 1 29.02 -17.15 9.74
C MET A 1 28.48 -15.86 10.36
N MET A 2 27.37 -15.30 9.87
CA MET A 2 26.86 -14.03 10.39
C MET A 2 26.03 -14.27 11.65
N GLU A 3 26.38 -13.59 12.74
CA GLU A 3 25.67 -13.75 14.01
C GLU A 3 24.31 -13.07 13.96
N LYS A 4 23.31 -13.75 14.54
CA LYS A 4 21.94 -13.25 14.58
C LYS A 4 21.85 -12.08 15.58
N PRO A 5 21.21 -10.96 15.21
CA PRO A 5 20.95 -9.87 16.14
C PRO A 5 20.13 -10.36 17.35
N SER A 6 20.54 -9.96 18.55
CA SER A 6 19.84 -10.25 19.80
C SER A 6 18.58 -9.38 20.00
N ALA A 7 18.52 -8.22 19.36
CA ALA A 7 17.39 -7.29 19.39
C ALA A 7 16.50 -7.41 18.16
N LYS A 8 15.18 -7.33 18.38
CA LYS A 8 14.17 -7.36 17.31
C LYS A 8 13.73 -5.95 16.88
N PRO A 9 13.28 -5.77 15.62
CA PRO A 9 12.72 -4.50 15.15
C PRO A 9 11.40 -4.20 15.86
N LYS A 10 11.20 -2.93 16.23
CA LYS A 10 10.00 -2.45 16.94
C LYS A 10 8.78 -2.29 16.02
N CYS A 11 8.99 -1.97 14.75
CA CYS A 11 7.97 -1.94 13.71
C CYS A 11 8.42 -2.89 12.61
N PRO A 12 7.81 -4.08 12.55
CA PRO A 12 8.25 -5.14 11.65
C PRO A 12 7.53 -5.11 10.29
N ASN A 13 7.03 -3.95 9.82
CA ASN A 13 6.20 -3.83 8.61
C ASN A 13 7.01 -3.95 7.31
N PHE A 14 7.63 -5.12 7.10
CA PHE A 14 8.36 -5.46 5.88
C PHE A 14 7.48 -6.37 5.01
N SER A 15 7.27 -6.02 3.75
CA SER A 15 6.16 -6.54 2.93
C SER A 15 6.63 -7.39 1.75
N SER A 16 5.93 -8.50 1.51
CA SER A 16 5.48 -8.96 0.17
C SER A 16 4.01 -9.41 0.25
N GLY A 17 3.17 -8.59 0.91
CA GLY A 17 1.70 -8.58 0.88
C GLY A 17 0.90 -9.77 1.48
N PRO A 18 0.00 -9.56 2.47
CA PRO A 18 -0.33 -8.32 3.16
C PRO A 18 0.59 -8.06 4.36
N CYS A 19 0.98 -6.79 4.54
CA CYS A 19 1.84 -6.33 5.62
C CYS A 19 1.10 -5.28 6.45
N ALA A 20 1.54 -5.06 7.69
CA ALA A 20 0.95 -4.07 8.57
C ALA A 20 0.97 -2.68 7.91
N LYS A 21 -0.18 -2.02 7.99
CA LYS A 21 -0.36 -0.68 7.48
C LYS A 21 0.65 0.24 8.14
N ARG A 22 1.19 1.16 7.35
CA ARG A 22 2.09 2.18 7.89
C ARG A 22 1.37 2.93 9.03
N PRO A 23 2.07 3.29 10.12
CA PRO A 23 1.51 4.13 11.15
C PRO A 23 0.84 5.38 10.55
N GLY A 24 -0.33 5.77 11.08
CA GLY A 24 -1.12 6.89 10.55
C GLY A 24 -1.92 6.58 9.27
N TRP A 25 -1.98 5.32 8.83
CA TRP A 25 -2.91 4.94 7.77
C TRP A 25 -4.36 5.20 8.20
N THR A 26 -5.12 5.87 7.34
CA THR A 26 -6.55 6.15 7.51
C THR A 26 -7.29 5.88 6.19
N VAL A 27 -8.62 5.75 6.26
CA VAL A 27 -9.47 5.53 5.08
C VAL A 27 -9.45 6.73 4.13
N ASP A 28 -9.06 7.90 4.63
CA ASP A 28 -8.89 9.10 3.83
C ASP A 28 -7.92 8.92 2.66
N ALA A 29 -6.96 8.01 2.78
CA ALA A 29 -6.06 7.64 1.69
C ALA A 29 -6.81 7.11 0.45
N LEU A 30 -8.05 6.64 0.61
CA LEU A 30 -8.90 6.11 -0.45
C LEU A 30 -9.90 7.14 -1.00
N LYS A 31 -9.94 8.38 -0.47
CA LYS A 31 -10.93 9.41 -0.87
C LYS A 31 -11.01 9.65 -2.38
N ASN A 32 -9.86 9.63 -3.05
CA ASN A 32 -9.77 9.83 -4.49
C ASN A 32 -9.60 8.52 -5.28
N ALA A 33 -9.71 7.36 -4.63
CA ALA A 33 -9.64 6.09 -5.34
C ALA A 33 -10.94 5.87 -6.13
N LEU A 34 -10.83 5.33 -7.34
CA LEU A 34 -11.98 4.98 -8.18
C LEU A 34 -12.60 3.65 -7.70
N VAL A 35 -12.98 3.59 -6.42
CA VAL A 35 -13.56 2.38 -5.80
C VAL A 35 -14.92 2.06 -6.41
N GLY A 36 -15.18 0.79 -6.68
CA GLY A 36 -16.44 0.33 -7.29
C GLY A 36 -16.64 0.72 -8.75
N ARG A 37 -15.65 1.33 -9.41
CA ARG A 37 -15.72 1.69 -10.84
C ARG A 37 -14.91 0.70 -11.68
N SER A 38 -15.34 0.48 -12.91
CA SER A 38 -14.54 -0.31 -13.86
C SER A 38 -13.26 0.45 -14.23
N HIS A 39 -12.14 -0.25 -14.29
CA HIS A 39 -10.89 0.28 -14.86
C HIS A 39 -11.04 0.75 -16.31
N ARG A 40 -12.06 0.25 -17.04
CA ARG A 40 -12.38 0.67 -18.42
C ARG A 40 -13.27 1.92 -18.49
N SER A 41 -13.75 2.45 -17.36
CA SER A 41 -14.50 3.71 -17.32
C SER A 41 -13.67 4.87 -17.88
N LYS A 42 -14.33 5.95 -18.30
CA LYS A 42 -13.65 7.14 -18.84
C LYS A 42 -12.57 7.66 -17.87
N GLU A 43 -12.91 7.75 -16.58
CA GLU A 43 -12.01 8.19 -15.51
C GLU A 43 -10.89 7.18 -15.23
N GLY A 44 -11.20 5.87 -15.23
CA GLY A 44 -10.21 4.81 -14.99
C GLY A 44 -9.17 4.72 -16.12
N LYS A 45 -9.60 4.80 -17.37
CA LYS A 45 -8.71 4.81 -18.54
C LYS A 45 -7.82 6.05 -18.57
N ALA A 46 -8.38 7.23 -18.26
CA ALA A 46 -7.60 8.46 -18.20
C ALA A 46 -6.44 8.34 -17.20
N ARG A 47 -6.69 7.84 -15.97
CA ARG A 47 -5.62 7.63 -14.98
C ARG A 47 -4.57 6.60 -15.39
N LEU A 48 -4.95 5.54 -16.08
CA LEU A 48 -3.99 4.54 -16.57
C LEU A 48 -3.09 5.09 -17.68
N GLN A 49 -3.53 6.12 -18.41
CA GLN A 49 -2.73 6.79 -19.44
C GLN A 49 -1.76 7.85 -18.85
N GLU A 50 -1.97 8.26 -17.60
CA GLU A 50 -1.09 9.21 -16.90
C GLU A 50 0.20 8.55 -16.36
N VAL A 51 0.33 7.23 -16.44
CA VAL A 51 1.45 6.40 -15.93
C VAL A 51 2.24 5.80 -17.08
#